data_AF-A0A7X7E6I1-F1
#
_entry.id   AF-A0A7X7E6I1-F1
#
_cell.length_a   1.000
_cell.length_b   1.000
_cell.length_c   1.000
_cell.angle_alpha   90.00
_cell.angle_beta   90.00
_cell.angle_gamma   90.00
#
_symmetry.space_group_name_H-M   'P 1'
#
loop_
_entity.id
_entity.type
_entity.pdbx_description
1 polymer ?
#
loop_
_entity_poly.entity_id
_entity_poly.type
_entity_poly.pdbx_seq_one_letter_code
_entity_poly.pdbx_strand_id
1 'polypeptide(L)'
;MEAPFISRRGADLRYSSFDVLVVGGGIAGLTAAVGASHRWNVGLITKGTLDQTTTFLAQGGIAAAMNPHDSPEFHLKDTLDAGVGLCD
;
A
#
# COMPACT_ATOMS: atom_id res chain seq x y z
N MET A 1 28.95 -14.54 -0.29
CA MET A 1 28.24 -13.45 -1.01
C MET A 1 27.72 -14.08 -2.28
N GLU A 2 26.46 -14.52 -2.30
CA GLU A 2 25.88 -15.15 -3.50
C GLU A 2 25.71 -14.08 -4.58
N ALA A 3 26.16 -14.39 -5.79
CA ALA A 3 26.03 -13.50 -6.93
C ALA A 3 24.54 -13.22 -7.22
N PRO A 4 24.18 -12.00 -7.64
CA PRO A 4 22.81 -11.71 -8.04
C PRO A 4 22.41 -12.62 -9.21
N PHE A 5 21.18 -13.13 -9.17
CA PHE A 5 20.61 -13.87 -10.28
C PHE A 5 20.48 -12.96 -11.51
N ILE A 6 21.29 -13.21 -12.54
CA ILE A 6 21.21 -12.54 -13.84
C ILE A 6 20.50 -13.49 -14.81
N SER A 7 19.22 -13.23 -15.08
CA SER A 7 18.45 -13.98 -16.08
C SER A 7 19.08 -13.80 -17.46
N ARG A 8 19.72 -14.86 -17.98
CA ARG A 8 20.08 -14.96 -19.39
C ARG A 8 18.82 -15.44 -20.14
N ARG A 9 18.50 -14.81 -21.28
CA ARG A 9 17.35 -15.16 -22.13
C ARG A 9 17.17 -16.68 -22.22
N GLY A 10 16.00 -17.18 -21.85
CA GLY A 10 15.66 -18.61 -21.91
C GLY A 10 15.58 -19.34 -20.57
N ALA A 11 15.69 -18.67 -19.42
CA ALA A 11 15.19 -19.26 -18.17
C ALA A 11 13.68 -19.50 -18.31
N ASP A 12 13.15 -20.60 -17.76
CA ASP A 12 11.71 -20.88 -17.65
C ASP A 12 11.05 -19.80 -16.77
N LEU A 13 10.81 -18.64 -17.37
CA LEU A 13 10.12 -17.54 -16.75
C LEU A 13 8.66 -17.95 -16.65
N ARG A 14 8.20 -18.18 -15.42
CA ARG A 14 6.79 -18.37 -15.13
C ARG A 14 6.11 -17.03 -15.31
N TYR A 15 5.32 -16.91 -16.38
CA TYR A 15 4.46 -15.77 -16.59
C TYR A 15 3.09 -16.04 -15.96
N SER A 16 2.58 -15.05 -15.25
CA SER A 16 1.20 -15.01 -14.77
C SER A 16 0.59 -13.69 -15.23
N SER A 17 -0.62 -13.75 -15.80
CA SER A 17 -1.35 -12.57 -16.25
C SER A 17 -2.44 -12.20 -15.25
N PHE A 18 -2.56 -10.90 -14.97
CA PHE A 18 -3.60 -10.33 -14.11
C PHE A 18 -4.16 -9.09 -14.80
N ASP A 19 -5.43 -8.78 -14.55
CA ASP A 19 -6.04 -7.53 -15.00
C ASP A 19 -5.46 -6.33 -14.24
N VAL A 20 -5.14 -6.54 -12.96
CA VAL A 20 -4.52 -5.55 -12.07
C VAL A 20 -3.35 -6.21 -11.34
N LEU A 21 -2.19 -5.55 -11.35
CA LEU A 21 -1.04 -5.93 -10.54
C LEU A 21 -0.78 -4.87 -9.47
N VAL A 22 -0.90 -5.27 -8.20
CA VAL A 22 -0.55 -4.44 -7.04
C VAL A 22 0.86 -4.76 -6.58
N VAL A 23 1.72 -3.74 -6.50
CA VAL A 23 3.11 -3.87 -6.05
C VAL A 23 3.25 -3.26 -4.65
N GLY A 24 3.39 -4.11 -3.65
CA GLY A 24 3.54 -3.75 -2.24
C GLY A 24 2.43 -4.35 -1.36
N GLY A 25 2.84 -5.07 -0.30
CA GLY A 25 1.93 -5.72 0.65
C GLY A 25 1.56 -4.89 1.88
N GLY A 26 1.81 -3.58 1.87
CA GLY A 26 1.36 -2.68 2.95
C GLY A 26 -0.14 -2.38 2.88
N ILE A 27 -0.67 -1.61 3.84
CA ILE A 27 -2.12 -1.34 3.94
C ILE A 27 -2.70 -0.77 2.64
N ALA A 28 -2.04 0.20 2.01
CA ALA A 28 -2.52 0.80 0.76
C ALA A 28 -2.66 -0.24 -0.37
N GLY A 29 -1.66 -1.11 -0.52
CA GLY A 29 -1.68 -2.17 -1.53
C GLY A 29 -2.75 -3.22 -1.25
N LEU A 30 -2.87 -3.67 0.01
CA LEU A 30 -3.91 -4.63 0.39
C LEU A 30 -5.32 -4.06 0.21
N THR A 31 -5.56 -2.81 0.62
CA THR A 31 -6.84 -2.13 0.41
C THR A 31 -7.17 -2.01 -1.08
N ALA A 32 -6.21 -1.61 -1.91
CA ALA A 32 -6.40 -1.54 -3.35
C ALA A 32 -6.69 -2.91 -3.97
N ALA A 33 -5.96 -3.95 -3.55
CA ALA A 33 -6.13 -5.31 -4.06
C ALA A 33 -7.51 -5.90 -3.72
N VAL A 34 -7.99 -5.70 -2.49
CA VAL A 34 -9.33 -6.12 -2.07
C VAL A 34 -10.41 -5.35 -2.83
N GLY A 35 -10.26 -4.02 -2.96
CA GLY A 35 -11.21 -3.21 -3.73
C GLY A 35 -11.30 -3.64 -5.20
N ALA A 36 -10.15 -3.90 -5.83
CA ALA A 36 -10.07 -4.32 -7.23
C ALA A 36 -10.56 -5.75 -7.46
N SER A 37 -10.37 -6.67 -6.51
CA SER A 37 -10.73 -8.08 -6.66
C SER A 37 -12.23 -8.33 -6.72
N HIS A 38 -13.06 -7.34 -6.35
CA HIS A 38 -14.50 -7.39 -6.57
C HIS A 38 -14.89 -7.46 -8.06
N ARG A 39 -14.00 -7.06 -8.98
CA ARG A 39 -14.30 -7.02 -10.42
C ARG A 39 -13.24 -7.66 -11.31
N TRP A 40 -11.99 -7.70 -10.87
CA TRP A 40 -10.85 -8.05 -11.71
C TRP A 40 -10.03 -9.20 -11.13
N ASN A 41 -9.29 -9.91 -11.98
CA ASN A 41 -8.26 -10.84 -11.52
C ASN A 41 -7.03 -10.04 -11.06
N VAL A 42 -6.76 -10.04 -9.76
CA VAL A 42 -5.73 -9.21 -9.14
C VAL A 42 -4.54 -10.04 -8.69
N GLY A 43 -3.34 -9.67 -9.15
CA GLY A 43 -2.08 -10.14 -8.61
C GLY A 43 -1.55 -9.17 -7.55
N LEU A 44 -1.04 -9.67 -6.43
CA LEU A 44 -0.31 -8.87 -5.45
C LEU A 44 1.11 -9.44 -5.30
N ILE A 45 2.10 -8.57 -5.42
CA ILE A 45 3.49 -8.92 -5.18
C ILE A 45 4.07 -8.05 -4.07
N THR A 46 4.84 -8.66 -3.18
CA THR A 46 5.55 -7.97 -2.11
C THR A 46 6.97 -8.51 -1.99
N LYS A 47 7.90 -7.67 -1.52
CA LYS A 47 9.33 -8.01 -1.42
C LYS A 47 9.60 -9.12 -0.41
N GLY A 48 8.81 -9.17 0.66
CA GLY A 48 8.93 -10.13 1.75
C GLY A 48 7.55 -10.66 2.15
N THR A 49 7.38 -11.01 3.42
CA THR A 49 6.10 -11.45 3.96
C THR A 49 5.23 -10.26 4.39
N LEU A 50 3.93 -10.47 4.65
CA LEU A 50 3.00 -9.37 4.97
C LEU A 50 3.29 -8.71 6.33
N ASP A 51 3.90 -9.45 7.25
CA ASP A 51 4.40 -8.98 8.54
C ASP A 51 5.72 -8.18 8.42
N GLN A 52 6.38 -8.19 7.26
CA GLN A 52 7.58 -7.39 6.97
C GLN A 52 7.22 -6.07 6.27
N THR A 53 6.29 -5.31 6.84
CA THR A 53 5.82 -4.02 6.30
C THR A 53 5.80 -2.93 7.37
N THR A 54 5.96 -1.66 6.98
CA THR A 54 5.80 -0.53 7.91
C THR A 54 4.39 -0.49 8.52
N THR A 55 3.38 -0.90 7.75
CA THR A 55 2.02 -1.09 8.24
C THR A 55 1.96 -2.04 9.43
N PHE A 56 2.60 -3.21 9.33
CA PHE A 56 2.59 -4.20 10.41
C PHE A 56 3.28 -3.68 11.68
N LEU A 57 4.28 -2.81 11.52
CA LEU A 57 5.04 -2.22 12.63
C LEU A 57 4.43 -0.95 13.23
N ALA A 58 3.30 -0.44 12.68
CA ALA A 58 2.71 0.80 13.14
C ALA A 58 2.13 0.67 14.57
N GLN A 59 2.47 1.60 15.46
CA GLN A 59 2.10 1.53 16.88
C GLN A 59 1.07 2.58 17.32
N GLY A 60 1.03 3.74 16.65
CA GLY A 60 0.20 4.87 17.09
C GLY A 60 -1.29 4.62 16.90
N GLY A 61 -1.78 4.86 15.69
CA GLY A 61 -3.18 4.69 15.35
C GLY A 61 -3.51 5.34 14.02
N ILE A 62 -4.79 5.28 13.63
CA ILE A 62 -5.33 5.97 12.46
C ILE A 62 -6.18 7.14 12.98
N ALA A 63 -5.81 8.36 12.60
CA ALA A 63 -6.58 9.54 12.96
C ALA A 63 -7.86 9.60 12.11
N ALA A 64 -9.01 9.84 12.76
CA ALA A 64 -10.30 10.01 12.09
C ALA A 64 -11.21 10.89 12.96
N ALA A 65 -11.98 11.79 12.32
CA ALA A 65 -12.94 12.65 12.99
C ALA A 65 -14.20 11.86 13.39
N MET A 66 -14.15 11.18 14.53
CA MET A 66 -15.19 10.27 15.01
C MET A 66 -15.97 10.83 16.22
N ASN A 67 -15.45 11.85 16.89
CA ASN A 67 -16.07 12.42 18.08
C ASN A 67 -17.24 13.35 17.67
N PRO A 68 -18.37 13.37 18.40
CA PRO A 68 -19.48 14.29 18.13
C PRO A 68 -19.12 15.79 18.14
N HIS A 69 -18.00 16.15 18.77
CA HIS A 69 -17.48 17.52 18.83
C HIS A 69 -16.29 17.76 17.89
N ASP A 70 -15.90 16.75 17.10
CA ASP A 70 -14.87 16.86 16.07
C ASP A 70 -15.53 16.86 14.68
N SER A 71 -14.78 17.27 13.65
CA SER A 71 -15.29 17.30 12.27
C SER A 71 -14.19 17.11 11.24
N PRO A 72 -14.52 16.60 10.03
CA PRO A 72 -13.57 16.52 8.93
C PRO A 72 -12.93 17.88 8.58
N GLU A 73 -13.67 18.97 8.75
CA GLU A 73 -13.18 20.33 8.49
C GLU A 73 -12.11 20.77 9.49
N PHE A 74 -12.26 20.43 10.78
CA PHE A 74 -11.23 20.67 11.78
C PHE A 74 -9.97 19.83 11.50
N HIS A 75 -10.14 18.55 11.18
CA HIS A 75 -9.04 17.67 10.81
C HIS A 75 -8.29 18.18 9.56
N LEU A 76 -9.01 18.67 8.54
CA LEU A 76 -8.43 19.27 7.35
C LEU A 76 -7.59 20.49 7.71
N LYS A 77 -8.14 21.41 8.51
CA LYS A 77 -7.42 22.62 8.94
C LYS A 77 -6.11 22.27 9.64
N ASP A 78 -6.13 21.33 10.58
CA ASP A 78 -4.93 20.90 11.30
C ASP A 78 -3.89 20.28 10.36
N THR A 79 -4.35 19.51 9.36
CA THR A 79 -3.48 18.91 8.34
C THR A 79 -2.80 19.98 7.46
N LEU A 80 -3.56 20.97 7.00
CA LEU A 80 -3.05 22.05 6.16
C LEU A 80 -2.09 22.97 6.92
N ASP A 81 -2.41 23.30 8.17
CA ASP A 81 -1.54 24.09 9.05
C ASP A 81 -0.20 23.37 9.28
N ALA A 82 -0.24 22.06 9.57
CA ALA A 82 0.97 21.24 9.71
C ALA A 82 1.74 21.09 8.40
N GLY A 83 1.04 21.11 7.27
CA GLY A 83 1.58 21.00 5.92
C GLY A 83 2.21 22.28 5.37
N VAL A 84 2.13 23.40 6.08
CA VAL A 84 2.82 24.67 5.77
C VAL A 84 2.69 25.14 4.31
N GLY A 85 1.50 24.96 3.72
CA GLY A 85 1.20 25.35 2.35
C GLY A 85 1.77 24.43 1.26
N LEU A 86 2.21 23.22 1.63
CA LEU A 86 2.74 22.20 0.71
C LEU A 86 1.77 21.03 0.45
N CYS A 87 0.63 21.01 1.14
CA CYS A 87 -0.46 20.10 0.82
C CYS A 87 -1.13 20.49 -0.51
N ASP A 88 -1.65 19.49 -1.23
CA ASP A 88 -2.59 19.64 -2.35
C ASP A 88 -4.03 19.67 -1.82
#